data_AF-A0A931RV76-F1
#
_entry.id   AF-A0A931RV76-F1
#
_cell.length_a   1.000
_cell.length_b   1.000
_cell.length_c   1.000
_cell.angle_alpha   90.00
_cell.angle_beta   90.00
_cell.angle_gamma   90.00
#
_symmetry.space_group_name_H-M   'P 1'
#
loop_
_entity.id
_entity.type
_entity.pdbx_description
1 polymer ?
#
loop_
_entity_poly.entity_id
_entity_poly.type
_entity_poly.pdbx_seq_one_letter_code
_entity_poly.pdbx_strand_id
1 'polypeptide(L)'
;MVEVKRKPNESIGSMLRRFNRFVQVSGVLVKAKKSQFRVKKPTERKEKNAAIMGMHLSALRKKLQKLGKYDEETFEEEKRKLKQELDL
;
A
#
# COMPACT_ATOMS: atom_id res chain seq x y z
N MET A 1 12.99 7.09 15.36
CA MET A 1 13.29 8.51 15.66
C MET A 1 14.23 8.98 14.56
N VAL A 2 13.82 10.00 13.80
CA VAL A 2 14.64 10.53 12.69
C VAL A 2 15.39 11.74 13.25
N GLU A 3 16.68 11.58 13.47
CA GLU A 3 17.55 12.67 13.92
C GLU A 3 18.51 13.04 12.80
N VAL A 4 18.64 14.33 12.53
CA VAL A 4 19.61 14.85 11.56
C VAL A 4 20.44 15.93 12.24
N LYS A 5 21.75 15.68 12.35
CA LYS A 5 22.71 16.68 12.80
C LYS A 5 23.27 17.46 11.62
N ARG A 6 23.64 18.72 11.87
CA ARG A 6 24.27 19.59 10.87
C ARG A 6 25.70 19.13 10.62
N LYS A 7 26.09 19.02 9.36
CA LYS A 7 27.49 18.73 8.99
C LYS A 7 28.34 20.01 8.98
N PRO A 8 29.66 19.93 9.23
CA PRO A 8 30.54 21.07 9.03
C PRO A 8 30.44 21.55 7.58
N ASN A 9 30.40 22.86 7.36
CA ASN A 9 30.20 23.54 6.06
C ASN A 9 28.84 23.30 5.38
N GLU A 10 27.83 22.80 6.09
CA GLU A 10 26.48 22.68 5.56
C GLU A 10 25.65 23.94 5.82
N SER A 11 24.91 24.40 4.81
CA SER A 11 23.88 25.45 4.99
C SER A 11 22.64 24.89 5.68
N ILE A 12 21.95 25.72 6.46
CA ILE A 12 20.73 25.32 7.18
C ILE A 12 19.67 24.76 6.21
N GLY A 13 19.54 25.35 5.02
CA GLY A 13 18.61 24.88 4.00
C GLY A 13 18.94 23.48 3.47
N SER A 14 20.23 23.14 3.32
CA SER A 14 20.64 21.78 2.94
C SER A 14 20.27 20.75 4.02
N MET A 15 20.50 21.10 5.29
CA MET A 15 20.15 20.26 6.43
C MET A 15 18.64 19.96 6.46
N LEU A 16 17.79 20.98 6.26
CA LEU A 16 16.33 20.82 6.23
C LEU A 16 15.86 19.93 5.08
N ARG A 17 16.49 20.02 3.89
CA ARG A 17 16.18 19.12 2.77
C ARG A 17 16.51 17.66 3.10
N ARG A 18 17.66 17.41 3.73
CA ARG A 18 18.00 16.05 4.20
C ARG A 18 17.00 15.55 5.22
N PHE A 19 16.65 16.37 6.20
CA PHE A 19 15.63 16.03 7.20
C PHE A 19 14.30 15.65 6.54
N ASN A 20 13.79 16.47 5.62
CA ASN A 20 12.56 16.18 4.88
C ASN A 20 12.65 14.85 4.13
N ARG A 21 13.75 14.60 3.41
CA ARG A 21 13.94 13.32 2.70
C ARG A 21 13.98 12.14 3.67
N PHE A 22 14.67 12.27 4.81
CA PHE A 22 14.71 11.23 5.82
C PHE A 22 13.34 10.96 6.45
N VAL A 23 12.56 12.00 6.75
CA VAL A 23 11.19 11.85 7.26
C VAL A 23 10.30 11.12 6.25
N GLN A 24 10.39 11.47 4.96
CA GLN A 24 9.66 10.80 3.89
C GLN A 24 10.06 9.32 3.77
N VAL A 25 11.36 9.03 3.68
CA VAL A 25 11.88 7.66 3.52
C VAL A 25 11.57 6.80 4.73
N SER A 26 11.69 7.36 5.94
CA SER A 26 11.36 6.65 7.18
C SER A 26 9.89 6.27 7.31
N GLY A 27 9.00 6.93 6.55
CA GLY A 27 7.56 6.70 6.63
C GLY A 27 6.94 7.00 8.00
N VAL A 28 7.66 7.71 8.90
CA VAL A 28 7.22 7.96 10.28
C VAL A 28 5.85 8.64 10.33
N LEU A 29 5.61 9.59 9.41
CA LEU A 29 4.33 10.29 9.32
C LEU A 29 3.20 9.37 8.84
N VAL A 30 3.47 8.49 7.87
CA VAL A 30 2.48 7.53 7.38
C VAL A 30 2.11 6.53 8.48
N LYS A 31 3.11 6.03 9.21
CA LYS A 31 2.90 5.14 10.36
C LYS A 31 2.07 5.81 11.43
N ALA A 32 2.43 7.04 11.83
CA ALA A 32 1.72 7.81 12.85
C ALA A 32 0.26 8.07 12.46
N LYS A 33 0.01 8.50 11.21
CA LYS A 33 -1.36 8.69 10.69
C LYS A 33 -2.15 7.39 10.66
N LYS A 34 -1.53 6.27 10.25
CA LYS A 34 -2.19 4.96 10.22
C LYS A 34 -2.54 4.43 11.61
N SER A 35 -1.71 4.71 12.62
CA SER A 35 -1.93 4.29 14.01
C SER A 35 -2.71 5.31 14.84
N GLN A 36 -3.15 6.43 14.26
CA GLN A 36 -3.87 7.49 14.98
C GLN A 36 -5.15 6.97 15.64
N PHE A 37 -5.82 6.00 14.99
CA PHE A 37 -7.07 5.40 15.47
C PHE A 37 -6.90 3.91 15.72
N ARG A 38 -7.60 3.39 16.73
CA ARG A 38 -7.64 1.94 17.01
C ARG A 38 -8.37 1.22 15.89
N VAL A 39 -7.65 0.36 15.18
CA VAL A 39 -8.23 -0.59 14.22
C VAL A 39 -8.62 -1.87 14.97
N LYS A 40 -9.88 -2.29 14.87
CA LYS A 40 -10.34 -3.57 15.44
C LYS A 40 -9.69 -4.74 14.67
N LYS A 41 -9.33 -5.81 15.38
CA LYS A 41 -8.87 -7.05 14.73
C LYS A 41 -9.98 -7.56 13.79
N PRO A 42 -9.68 -7.96 12.55
CA PRO A 42 -10.68 -8.57 11.68
C PRO A 42 -11.22 -9.86 12.29
N THR A 43 -12.47 -10.18 11.96
CA THR A 43 -13.07 -11.46 12.34
C THR A 43 -12.52 -12.57 11.46
N GLU A 44 -12.57 -13.82 11.92
CA GLU A 44 -12.10 -14.98 11.16
C GLU A 44 -12.74 -15.06 9.77
N ARG A 45 -14.05 -14.78 9.65
CA ARG A 45 -14.74 -14.71 8.35
C ARG A 45 -14.13 -13.65 7.43
N LYS A 46 -13.82 -12.45 7.95
CA LYS A 46 -13.19 -11.39 7.15
C LYS A 46 -11.78 -11.76 6.70
N GLU A 47 -11.01 -12.41 7.57
CA GLU A 47 -9.67 -12.92 7.22
C GLU A 47 -9.74 -13.97 6.10
N LYS A 48 -10.66 -14.95 6.22
CA LYS A 48 -10.87 -15.98 5.20
C LYS A 48 -11.32 -15.40 3.86
N ASN A 49 -12.32 -14.51 3.87
CA ASN A 49 -12.82 -13.86 2.65
C ASN A 49 -11.72 -13.04 1.95
N ALA A 50 -10.89 -12.33 2.72
CA ALA A 50 -9.76 -11.57 2.17
C ALA A 50 -8.71 -12.49 1.53
N ALA A 51 -8.41 -13.63 2.14
CA ALA A 51 -7.49 -14.62 1.59
C ALA A 51 -8.02 -15.22 0.28
N ILE A 52 -9.30 -15.63 0.25
CA ILE A 52 -9.97 -16.14 -0.94
C ILE A 52 -9.90 -15.11 -2.07
N MET A 53 -10.31 -13.86 -1.80
CA MET A 53 -10.25 -12.79 -2.81
C MET A 53 -8.82 -12.56 -3.31
N GLY A 54 -7.81 -12.60 -2.44
CA GLY A 54 -6.41 -12.48 -2.82
C GLY A 54 -5.94 -13.57 -3.79
N MET A 55 -6.38 -14.81 -3.59
CA MET A 55 -6.08 -15.92 -4.50
C MET A 55 -6.69 -15.70 -5.87
N HIS A 56 -7.97 -15.30 -5.93
CA HIS A 56 -8.65 -15.04 -7.19
C HIS A 56 -8.05 -13.85 -7.95
N LEU A 57 -7.70 -12.77 -7.26
CA LEU A 57 -7.04 -11.60 -7.86
C LEU A 57 -5.67 -11.96 -8.45
N SER A 58 -4.90 -12.81 -7.76
CA SER A 58 -3.61 -13.30 -8.27
C SER A 58 -3.79 -14.15 -9.54
N ALA A 59 -4.80 -15.02 -9.55
CA ALA A 59 -5.14 -15.82 -10.74
C ALA A 59 -5.61 -14.94 -11.90
N LEU A 60 -6.48 -13.95 -11.64
CA LEU A 60 -6.98 -13.01 -12.63
C LEU A 60 -5.84 -12.22 -13.26
N ARG A 61 -4.91 -11.70 -12.44
CA ARG A 61 -3.75 -10.96 -12.93
C ARG A 61 -2.88 -11.81 -13.86
N LYS A 62 -2.60 -13.05 -13.47
CA LYS A 62 -1.84 -14.00 -14.32
C LYS A 62 -2.58 -14.30 -15.62
N LYS A 63 -3.90 -14.44 -15.59
CA LYS A 63 -4.73 -14.69 -16.78
C LYS A 63 -4.67 -13.50 -17.74
N LEU A 64 -4.88 -12.28 -17.26
CA LEU A 64 -4.84 -11.06 -18.08
C LEU A 64 -3.45 -10.81 -18.69
N GLN A 65 -2.38 -11.04 -17.91
CA GLN A 65 -1.01 -10.96 -18.41
C GLN A 65 -0.74 -11.97 -19.52
N LYS A 66 -1.17 -13.23 -19.35
CA LYS A 66 -1.02 -14.27 -20.39
C LYS A 66 -1.80 -13.94 -21.67
N LEU A 67 -2.94 -13.27 -21.54
CA LEU A 67 -3.77 -12.85 -22.67
C LEU A 67 -3.26 -11.57 -23.35
N GLY A 68 -2.26 -10.89 -22.77
CA GLY A 68 -1.78 -9.59 -23.27
C GLY A 68 -2.79 -8.45 -23.10
N LYS A 69 -3.85 -8.65 -22.30
CA LYS A 69 -4.94 -7.69 -22.06
C LYS A 69 -4.84 -7.05 -20.68
N TYR A 70 -3.63 -6.97 -20.12
CA TYR A 70 -3.45 -6.37 -18.81
C TYR A 70 -3.36 -4.85 -18.98
N ASP A 71 -4.46 -4.16 -18.68
CA ASP A 71 -4.46 -2.75 -18.37
C ASP A 71 -5.13 -2.52 -16.99
N GLU A 72 -4.97 -1.31 -16.45
CA GLU A 72 -5.43 -0.98 -15.10
C GLU A 72 -6.96 -0.87 -15.02
N GLU A 73 -7.62 -0.48 -16.11
CA GLU A 73 -9.08 -0.36 -16.23
C GLU A 73 -9.73 -1.74 -16.37
N THR A 74 -9.24 -2.59 -17.29
CA THR A 74 -9.72 -3.98 -17.46
C THR A 74 -9.51 -4.81 -16.21
N PHE A 75 -8.39 -4.62 -15.49
CA PHE A 75 -8.20 -5.32 -14.22
C PHE A 75 -9.23 -4.92 -13.17
N GLU A 76 -9.55 -3.64 -13.04
CA GLU A 76 -10.56 -3.16 -12.08
C GLU A 76 -11.99 -3.56 -12.48
N GLU A 77 -12.30 -3.60 -13.78
CA GLU A 77 -13.59 -4.12 -14.27
C GLU A 77 -13.75 -5.61 -13.96
N GLU A 78 -12.77 -6.44 -14.32
CA GLU A 78 -12.81 -7.88 -14.07
C GLU A 78 -12.80 -8.20 -12.57
N LYS A 79 -12.11 -7.40 -11.76
CA LYS A 79 -12.16 -7.48 -10.30
C LYS A 79 -13.54 -7.17 -9.74
N ARG A 80 -14.27 -6.20 -10.31
CA ARG A 80 -15.66 -5.91 -9.91
C ARG A 80 -16.58 -7.08 -10.23
N LYS A 81 -16.46 -7.67 -11.43
CA LYS A 81 -17.22 -8.86 -11.83
C LYS A 81 -16.94 -10.06 -10.91
N LEU A 82 -15.66 -10.32 -10.65
CA LEU A 82 -15.22 -11.38 -9.75
C LEU A 82 -15.78 -11.20 -8.33
N LYS A 83 -15.83 -9.97 -7.84
CA LYS A 83 -16.42 -9.66 -6.53
C LYS A 83 -17.94 -9.92 -6.50
N GLN A 84 -18.64 -9.59 -7.58
CA GLN A 84 -20.08 -9.88 -7.72
C GLN A 84 -20.34 -11.39 -7.80
N GLU A 85 -19.49 -12.12 -8.52
CA GLU A 85 -19.61 -13.58 -8.71
C GLU A 85 -19.39 -14.36 -7.40
N LEU A 86 -18.43 -13.93 -6.59
CA LEU A 86 -18.10 -14.61 -5.33
C LEU A 86 -19.10 -14.30 -4.20
N ASP A 87 -19.97 -13.30 -4.34
CA ASP A 87 -20.91 -12.83 -3.31
C ASP A 87 -20.23 -12.61 -1.92
N LEU A 88 -19.00 -12.08 -1.95
CA LEU A 88 -18.10 -11.88 -0.80
C LEU A 88 -17.96 -10.41 -0.36
#